data_AF-A0A8B7J6G9-F1
#
_entry.id   AF-A0A8B7J6G9-F1
#
_cell.length_a   1.000
_cell.length_b   1.000
_cell.length_c   1.000
_cell.angle_alpha   90.00
_cell.angle_beta   90.00
_cell.angle_gamma   90.00
#
_symmetry.space_group_name_H-M   'P 1'
#
loop_
_entity.id
_entity.type
_entity.pdbx_description
1 polymer ?
#
loop_
_entity_poly.entity_id
_entity_poly.type
_entity_poly.pdbx_seq_one_letter_code
_entity_poly.pdbx_strand_id
1 'polypeptide(L)'
;KSTVAALLERFYEPTRGSITLDGCDISSLDPSWLRGQVIGFISQEPVLFGTTIMENIRFGKPGASDAEVYAAAQLANADGFIRSFPEGYSTVVGERGSVLERWTQPGPALSCWAGGKPLPCLGAGLLGVPVASSLHGISHIFAYGSVSLRRVLWSVFFLGSLGLLLLVCAERVAYFLTYPHVTKLDEVAVPNLTFPAITICNLNEFRFSKITRNDMYHVGELLALLNDRYEISNPQLAEPDVLAALRDKANFKNFKAKPFSMAEFYNRTGHDLADMLLQCSFRGANCTAPGAQPASRDA
;
A
#
# COMPACT_ATOMS: atom_id res chain seq x y z
N LYS A 1 3.58 1.16 10.73
CA LYS A 1 2.41 1.03 9.81
C LYS A 1 2.87 0.97 8.35
N SER A 2 3.65 1.94 7.87
CA SER A 2 4.26 1.91 6.52
C SER A 2 5.15 0.68 6.25
N THR A 3 5.94 0.23 7.23
CA THR A 3 6.77 -0.97 7.10
C THR A 3 5.96 -2.26 6.85
N VAL A 4 4.75 -2.35 7.38
CA VAL A 4 3.88 -3.52 7.17
C VAL A 4 3.31 -3.52 5.75
N ALA A 5 2.93 -2.34 5.23
CA ALA A 5 2.51 -2.19 3.85
C ALA A 5 3.64 -2.59 2.88
N ALA A 6 4.87 -2.12 3.13
CA ALA A 6 6.01 -2.45 2.28
C ALA A 6 6.37 -3.95 2.28
N LEU A 7 6.13 -4.66 3.39
CA LEU A 7 6.27 -6.13 3.46
C LEU A 7 5.13 -6.85 2.72
N LEU A 8 3.89 -6.37 2.83
CA LEU A 8 2.73 -6.94 2.12
C LEU A 8 2.82 -6.74 0.60
N GLU A 9 3.31 -5.60 0.15
CA GLU A 9 3.55 -5.28 -1.27
C GLU A 9 4.80 -5.97 -1.85
N ARG A 10 5.53 -6.72 -1.01
CA ARG A 10 6.82 -7.36 -1.33
C ARG A 10 7.87 -6.39 -1.87
N PHE A 11 7.89 -5.16 -1.35
CA PHE A 11 9.06 -4.28 -1.51
C PHE A 11 10.23 -4.76 -0.64
N TYR A 12 9.93 -5.44 0.46
CA TYR A 12 10.90 -6.12 1.30
C TYR A 12 10.43 -7.54 1.60
N GLU A 13 11.38 -8.46 1.75
CA GLU A 13 11.13 -9.82 2.22
C GLU A 13 11.40 -9.88 3.73
N PRO A 14 10.56 -10.57 4.52
CA PRO A 14 10.78 -10.73 5.94
C PRO A 14 12.05 -11.54 6.19
N THR A 15 12.94 -11.06 7.06
CA THR A 15 14.17 -11.79 7.43
C THR A 15 13.88 -13.12 8.12
N ARG A 16 12.72 -13.22 8.81
CA ARG A 16 12.19 -14.45 9.42
C ARG A 16 10.67 -14.43 9.40
N GLY A 17 10.07 -15.61 9.24
CA GLY A 17 8.61 -15.80 9.15
C GLY A 17 8.10 -15.82 7.72
N SER A 18 6.81 -16.05 7.56
CA SER A 18 6.12 -16.00 6.27
C SER A 18 4.86 -15.15 6.37
N ILE A 19 4.51 -14.52 5.26
CA ILE A 19 3.26 -13.78 5.11
C ILE A 19 2.40 -14.60 4.17
N THR A 20 1.19 -14.97 4.59
CA THR A 20 0.29 -15.77 3.77
C THR A 20 -0.97 -15.01 3.40
N LEU A 21 -1.43 -15.21 2.17
CA LEU A 21 -2.72 -14.78 1.65
C LEU A 21 -3.55 -16.04 1.41
N ASP A 22 -4.66 -16.20 2.13
CA ASP A 22 -5.51 -17.41 2.09
C ASP A 22 -4.74 -18.73 2.28
N GLY A 23 -3.71 -18.70 3.12
CA GLY A 23 -2.85 -19.86 3.40
C GLY A 23 -1.77 -20.12 2.35
N CYS A 24 -1.72 -19.36 1.25
CA CYS A 24 -0.61 -19.38 0.29
C CYS A 24 0.43 -18.32 0.65
N ASP A 25 1.70 -18.70 0.69
CA ASP A 25 2.79 -17.75 0.97
C ASP A 25 2.89 -16.71 -0.15
N ILE A 26 2.87 -15.41 0.21
CA ILE A 26 2.93 -14.33 -0.77
C ILE A 26 4.25 -14.33 -1.56
N SER A 27 5.31 -14.94 -1.01
CA SER A 27 6.60 -15.11 -1.69
C SER A 27 6.48 -15.99 -2.94
N SER A 28 5.50 -16.90 -2.97
CA SER A 28 5.20 -17.80 -4.10
C SER A 28 4.29 -17.16 -5.15
N LEU A 29 3.64 -16.04 -4.83
CA LEU A 29 2.72 -15.33 -5.72
C LEU A 29 3.49 -14.36 -6.62
N ASP A 30 2.98 -14.12 -7.84
CA ASP A 30 3.50 -13.07 -8.70
C ASP A 30 3.28 -11.69 -8.04
N PRO A 31 4.35 -10.91 -7.78
CA PRO A 31 4.21 -9.58 -7.20
C PRO A 31 3.33 -8.63 -8.02
N SER A 32 3.32 -8.75 -9.35
CA SER A 32 2.55 -7.88 -10.23
C SER A 32 1.06 -8.18 -10.13
N TRP A 33 0.69 -9.46 -10.15
CA TRP A 33 -0.67 -9.90 -9.83
C TRP A 33 -1.08 -9.49 -8.40
N LEU A 34 -0.20 -9.70 -7.41
CA LEU A 34 -0.48 -9.37 -6.01
C LEU A 34 -0.78 -7.86 -5.84
N ARG A 35 0.05 -6.99 -6.42
CA ARG A 35 -0.13 -5.53 -6.36
C ARG A 35 -1.23 -5.00 -7.29
N GLY A 36 -1.50 -5.68 -8.39
CA GLY A 36 -2.46 -5.22 -9.40
C GLY A 36 -3.90 -5.69 -9.16
N GLN A 37 -4.09 -6.83 -8.49
CA GLN A 37 -5.40 -7.49 -8.36
C GLN A 37 -5.86 -7.70 -6.92
N VAL A 38 -4.94 -7.80 -5.96
CA VAL A 38 -5.28 -8.17 -4.57
C VAL A 38 -5.07 -7.00 -3.61
N ILE A 39 -3.92 -6.32 -3.71
CA ILE A 39 -3.51 -5.28 -2.76
C ILE A 39 -3.70 -3.91 -3.39
N GLY A 40 -4.68 -3.15 -2.88
CA GLY A 40 -4.77 -1.71 -3.11
C GLY A 40 -4.19 -0.96 -1.91
N PHE A 41 -3.08 -0.24 -2.10
CA PHE A 41 -2.47 0.58 -1.05
C PHE A 41 -2.55 2.06 -1.38
N ILE A 42 -2.91 2.88 -0.38
CA ILE A 42 -2.96 4.34 -0.49
C ILE A 42 -1.92 4.90 0.48
N SER A 43 -0.90 5.56 -0.07
CA SER A 43 0.15 6.24 0.70
C SER A 43 -0.44 7.42 1.49
N GLN A 44 0.18 7.74 2.64
CA GLN A 44 -0.15 8.95 3.41
C GLN A 44 0.13 10.23 2.62
N GLU A 45 1.18 10.20 1.78
CA GLU A 45 1.53 11.26 0.83
C GLU A 45 1.45 10.66 -0.58
N PRO A 46 0.33 10.83 -1.30
CA PRO A 46 0.17 10.31 -2.65
C PRO A 46 1.01 11.14 -3.63
N VAL A 47 1.84 10.45 -4.41
CA VAL A 47 2.63 11.06 -5.48
C VAL A 47 1.77 11.16 -6.73
N LEU A 48 1.62 12.38 -7.26
CA LEU A 48 0.96 12.63 -8.55
C LEU A 48 2.02 12.89 -9.62
N PHE A 49 1.88 12.24 -10.77
CA PHE A 49 2.75 12.46 -11.92
C PHE A 49 2.40 13.79 -12.59
N GLY A 50 3.41 14.42 -13.21
CA GLY A 50 3.36 15.67 -13.98
C GLY A 50 2.48 15.62 -15.24
N THR A 51 1.23 15.21 -15.12
CA THR A 51 0.27 14.97 -16.22
C THR A 51 -1.15 15.35 -15.77
N THR A 52 -2.15 15.12 -16.62
CA THR A 52 -3.55 15.44 -16.31
C THR A 52 -4.11 14.58 -15.17
N ILE A 53 -5.15 15.07 -14.49
CA ILE A 53 -5.89 14.28 -13.49
C ILE A 53 -6.45 13.00 -14.13
N MET A 54 -6.95 13.07 -15.35
CA MET A 54 -7.44 11.91 -16.12
C MET A 54 -6.36 10.81 -16.21
N GLU A 55 -5.14 11.18 -16.61
CA GLU A 55 -4.04 10.23 -16.78
C GLU A 55 -3.53 9.70 -15.44
N ASN A 56 -3.53 10.52 -14.39
CA ASN A 56 -3.19 10.06 -13.04
C ASN A 56 -4.18 9.01 -12.51
N ILE A 57 -5.48 9.13 -12.80
CA ILE A 57 -6.47 8.11 -12.40
C ILE A 57 -6.35 6.87 -13.29
N ARG A 58 -6.16 7.05 -14.61
CA ARG A 58 -5.95 5.97 -15.56
C ARG A 58 -4.69 5.15 -15.27
N PHE A 59 -3.69 5.74 -14.62
CA PHE A 59 -2.50 5.03 -14.17
C PHE A 59 -2.83 3.79 -13.31
N GLY A 60 -3.90 3.84 -12.50
CA GLY A 60 -4.34 2.68 -11.72
C GLY A 60 -4.88 1.51 -12.56
N LYS A 61 -5.29 1.76 -13.81
CA LYS A 61 -5.73 0.75 -14.79
C LYS A 61 -5.45 1.26 -16.21
N PRO A 62 -4.26 1.00 -16.79
CA PRO A 62 -3.82 1.58 -18.07
C PRO A 62 -4.73 1.32 -19.28
N GLY A 63 -5.63 0.33 -19.20
CA GLY A 63 -6.65 0.03 -20.23
C GLY A 63 -8.03 0.62 -19.95
N ALA A 64 -8.21 1.47 -18.93
CA ALA A 64 -9.51 2.03 -18.57
C ALA A 64 -10.00 3.07 -19.60
N SER A 65 -11.25 2.89 -20.04
CA SER A 65 -11.98 3.88 -20.84
C SER A 65 -12.23 5.16 -20.04
N ASP A 66 -12.45 6.30 -20.72
CA ASP A 66 -12.81 7.57 -20.07
C ASP A 66 -14.02 7.41 -19.13
N ALA A 67 -15.01 6.61 -19.52
CA ALA A 67 -16.20 6.33 -18.72
C ALA A 67 -15.86 5.59 -17.41
N GLU A 68 -14.95 4.62 -17.45
CA GLU A 68 -14.47 3.93 -16.25
C GLU A 68 -13.68 4.87 -15.34
N VAL A 69 -12.91 5.80 -15.90
CA VAL A 69 -12.19 6.81 -15.12
C VAL A 69 -13.16 7.75 -14.40
N TYR A 70 -14.21 8.23 -15.08
CA TYR A 70 -15.26 9.04 -14.45
C TYR A 70 -16.00 8.27 -13.36
N ALA A 71 -16.35 7.00 -13.62
CA ALA A 71 -17.00 6.15 -12.64
C ALA A 71 -16.11 5.91 -11.40
N ALA A 72 -14.82 5.66 -11.59
CA ALA A 72 -13.85 5.51 -10.50
C ALA A 72 -13.74 6.79 -9.65
N ALA A 73 -13.67 7.95 -10.30
CA ALA A 73 -13.65 9.24 -9.62
C ALA A 73 -14.95 9.54 -8.85
N GLN A 74 -16.11 9.10 -9.36
CA GLN A 74 -17.38 9.22 -8.64
C GLN A 74 -17.44 8.31 -7.42
N LEU A 75 -17.01 7.05 -7.56
CA LEU A 75 -16.92 6.10 -6.44
C LEU A 75 -15.96 6.58 -5.34
N ALA A 76 -14.90 7.29 -5.73
CA ALA A 76 -13.96 7.92 -4.81
C ALA A 76 -14.43 9.28 -4.25
N ASN A 77 -15.65 9.75 -4.57
CA ASN A 77 -16.15 11.09 -4.23
C ASN A 77 -15.24 12.25 -4.72
N ALA A 78 -14.44 12.01 -5.75
CA ALA A 78 -13.51 12.99 -6.32
C ALA A 78 -14.10 13.74 -7.53
N ASP A 79 -15.11 13.22 -8.22
CA ASP A 79 -15.66 13.80 -9.47
C ASP A 79 -16.09 15.28 -9.31
N GLY A 80 -16.81 15.61 -8.23
CA GLY A 80 -17.24 16.99 -7.97
C GLY A 80 -16.07 17.94 -7.71
N PHE A 81 -15.05 17.47 -7.00
CA PHE A 81 -13.82 18.23 -6.76
C PHE A 81 -13.02 18.43 -8.06
N ILE A 82 -12.86 17.37 -8.86
CA ILE A 82 -12.11 17.44 -10.11
C ILE A 82 -12.77 18.41 -11.10
N ARG A 83 -14.10 18.37 -11.21
CA ARG A 83 -14.86 19.31 -12.05
C ARG A 83 -14.84 20.75 -11.57
N SER A 84 -14.44 21.01 -10.32
CA SER A 84 -14.29 22.38 -9.81
C SER A 84 -13.05 23.09 -10.37
N PHE A 85 -12.08 22.36 -10.92
CA PHE A 85 -10.95 22.96 -11.62
C PHE A 85 -11.37 23.57 -12.96
N PRO A 86 -10.72 24.67 -13.42
CA PRO A 86 -11.03 25.31 -14.71
C PRO A 86 -11.00 24.34 -15.90
N GLU A 87 -10.04 23.41 -15.92
CA GLU A 87 -9.86 22.42 -16.98
C GLU A 87 -10.41 21.03 -16.59
N GLY A 88 -11.08 20.92 -15.45
CA GLY A 88 -11.64 19.65 -14.95
C GLY A 88 -10.60 18.51 -14.90
N TYR A 89 -10.94 17.37 -15.51
CA TYR A 89 -10.06 16.19 -15.64
C TYR A 89 -8.81 16.44 -16.50
N SER A 90 -8.81 17.47 -17.34
CA SER A 90 -7.66 17.87 -18.16
C SER A 90 -6.66 18.74 -17.40
N THR A 91 -6.94 19.09 -16.13
CA THR A 91 -6.04 19.86 -15.28
C THR A 91 -4.74 19.08 -15.02
N VAL A 92 -3.59 19.72 -15.25
CA VAL A 92 -2.25 19.12 -15.03
C VAL A 92 -1.83 19.30 -13.58
N VAL A 93 -1.38 18.21 -12.94
CA VAL A 93 -0.92 18.16 -11.53
C VAL A 93 0.50 17.57 -11.45
N GLY A 94 1.19 17.67 -10.30
CA GLY A 94 2.54 17.12 -10.05
C GLY A 94 3.64 18.18 -9.84
N GLU A 95 4.91 17.77 -9.68
CA GLU A 95 6.07 18.60 -9.25
C GLU A 95 6.36 19.87 -10.09
N ARG A 96 5.70 20.07 -11.24
CA ARG A 96 5.80 21.31 -12.04
C ARG A 96 4.45 22.02 -12.27
N GLY A 97 3.42 21.68 -11.49
CA GLY A 97 2.09 22.29 -11.51
C GLY A 97 1.55 22.47 -10.10
N SER A 98 2.01 23.52 -9.42
CA SER A 98 1.60 23.86 -8.06
C SER A 98 0.11 24.24 -8.01
N VAL A 99 -0.76 23.32 -7.61
CA VAL A 99 -1.87 23.58 -6.67
C VAL A 99 -2.19 22.27 -5.92
N LEU A 100 -1.42 21.96 -4.87
CA LEU A 100 -1.92 21.02 -3.86
C LEU A 100 -1.46 21.39 -2.45
N GLU A 101 -1.63 22.67 -2.08
CA GLU A 101 -1.63 23.09 -0.67
C GLU A 101 -2.59 24.26 -0.45
N ARG A 102 -3.90 23.98 -0.46
CA ARG A 102 -4.87 24.63 0.46
C ARG A 102 -6.24 23.94 0.36
N TRP A 103 -6.97 24.01 1.48
CA TRP A 103 -8.36 23.56 1.70
C TRP A 103 -8.54 22.16 2.31
N THR A 104 -7.99 21.96 3.50
CA THR A 104 -8.74 21.29 4.57
C THR A 104 -9.85 22.22 5.06
N GLN A 105 -11.12 21.88 4.79
CA GLN A 105 -12.25 22.14 5.70
C GLN A 105 -13.42 21.18 5.38
N PRO A 106 -14.19 20.72 6.38
CA PRO A 106 -15.32 19.83 6.18
C PRO A 106 -16.56 20.61 5.76
N GLY A 107 -17.19 20.20 4.65
CA GLY A 107 -18.51 20.68 4.23
C GLY A 107 -19.65 19.95 4.96
N PRO A 108 -20.85 20.55 5.04
CA PRO A 108 -21.81 20.33 6.13
C PRO A 108 -22.94 19.32 5.82
N ALA A 109 -23.50 18.81 6.93
CA ALA A 109 -24.90 18.42 7.17
C ALA A 109 -25.65 17.56 6.14
N LEU A 110 -26.03 16.35 6.58
CA LEU A 110 -27.30 15.73 6.20
C LEU A 110 -28.18 15.54 7.42
N SER A 111 -29.28 16.27 7.40
CA SER A 111 -30.47 16.09 8.20
C SER A 111 -31.15 14.76 7.84
N CYS A 112 -31.58 14.02 8.86
CA CYS A 112 -32.74 13.15 8.74
C CYS A 112 -33.62 13.37 9.96
N TRP A 113 -34.61 14.22 9.74
CA TRP A 113 -35.78 14.38 10.56
C TRP A 113 -36.70 13.19 10.26
N ALA A 114 -36.92 12.32 11.24
CA ALA A 114 -37.96 11.30 11.17
C ALA A 114 -38.78 11.34 12.46
N GLY A 115 -39.94 11.99 12.34
CA GLY A 115 -41.21 11.53 12.90
C GLY A 115 -41.26 11.19 14.38
N GLY A 116 -41.74 12.13 15.18
CA GLY A 116 -42.24 11.85 16.52
C GLY A 116 -43.40 10.86 16.52
N LYS A 117 -43.34 9.91 17.46
CA LYS A 117 -44.43 9.53 18.37
C LYS A 117 -43.85 8.68 19.52
N PRO A 118 -44.17 8.99 20.78
CA PRO A 118 -43.84 8.13 21.92
C PRO A 118 -44.95 7.08 22.07
N LEU A 119 -44.60 5.84 22.41
CA LEU A 119 -45.55 4.95 23.08
C LEU A 119 -44.92 4.31 24.33
N PRO A 120 -45.73 4.13 25.39
CA PRO A 120 -45.26 3.84 26.74
C PRO A 120 -45.31 2.35 27.03
N CYS A 121 -44.33 1.82 27.74
CA CYS A 121 -44.45 0.53 28.40
C CYS A 121 -44.18 0.70 29.91
N LEU A 122 -45.30 0.75 30.62
CA LEU A 122 -45.57 0.27 31.97
C LEU A 122 -44.46 0.39 33.03
N GLY A 123 -44.74 1.24 34.00
CA GLY A 123 -44.23 1.08 35.35
C GLY A 123 -44.64 -0.27 35.93
N ALA A 124 -43.64 -1.06 36.35
CA ALA A 124 -43.82 -2.12 37.32
C ALA A 124 -43.47 -1.53 38.70
N GLY A 125 -44.44 -1.57 39.60
CA GLY A 125 -44.31 -1.10 40.97
C GLY A 125 -43.17 -1.79 41.72
N LEU A 126 -42.51 -1.02 42.57
CA LEU A 126 -41.31 -1.34 43.34
C LEU A 126 -41.53 -2.34 44.50
N LEU A 127 -42.55 -3.20 44.44
CA LEU A 127 -42.91 -4.12 45.53
C LEU A 127 -43.43 -5.44 44.94
N GLY A 128 -42.52 -6.31 44.48
CA GLY A 128 -42.88 -7.68 44.12
C GLY A 128 -41.83 -8.49 43.36
N VAL A 129 -41.13 -9.36 44.10
CA VAL A 129 -40.46 -10.63 43.67
C VAL A 129 -39.01 -10.45 43.13
N PRO A 130 -37.99 -11.29 43.49
CA PRO A 130 -38.12 -12.71 43.86
C PRO A 130 -37.34 -13.20 45.10
N VAL A 131 -37.98 -14.09 45.86
CA VAL A 131 -37.32 -15.08 46.75
C VAL A 131 -36.75 -16.27 45.92
N ALA A 132 -36.70 -16.14 44.60
CA ALA A 132 -36.30 -17.17 43.62
C ALA A 132 -35.23 -16.69 42.62
N SER A 133 -34.46 -15.64 42.92
CA SER A 133 -33.32 -15.24 42.09
C SER A 133 -32.10 -16.13 42.34
N SER A 134 -31.39 -16.50 41.27
CA SER A 134 -30.06 -17.13 41.33
C SER A 134 -28.93 -16.16 41.66
N LEU A 135 -29.22 -14.86 41.77
CA LEU A 135 -28.27 -13.83 42.16
C LEU A 135 -27.96 -13.93 43.65
N HIS A 136 -26.75 -14.39 43.95
CA HIS A 136 -26.26 -14.48 45.32
C HIS A 136 -26.27 -13.11 46.00
N GLY A 137 -26.82 -13.04 47.21
CA GLY A 137 -26.87 -11.80 48.02
C GLY A 137 -28.13 -10.95 47.85
N ILE A 138 -28.90 -11.10 46.74
CA ILE A 138 -30.10 -10.27 46.50
C ILE A 138 -31.22 -10.58 47.50
N SER A 139 -31.33 -11.83 47.93
CA SER A 139 -32.30 -12.28 48.94
C SER A 139 -32.06 -11.66 50.33
N HIS A 140 -30.82 -11.30 50.64
CA HIS A 140 -30.46 -10.62 51.90
C HIS A 140 -30.70 -9.10 51.85
N ILE A 141 -30.81 -8.52 50.65
CA ILE A 141 -31.09 -7.11 50.42
C ILE A 141 -32.60 -6.85 50.47
N PHE A 142 -33.40 -7.70 49.83
CA PHE A 142 -34.85 -7.55 49.69
C PHE A 142 -35.68 -8.40 50.66
N ALA A 143 -35.11 -8.76 51.82
CA ALA A 143 -35.84 -9.48 52.87
C ALA A 143 -37.05 -8.65 53.40
N TYR A 144 -38.11 -9.31 53.87
CA TYR A 144 -39.28 -8.63 54.48
C TYR A 144 -38.90 -8.03 55.85
N GLY A 145 -39.30 -6.79 56.16
CA GLY A 145 -39.04 -6.11 57.45
C GLY A 145 -38.36 -4.73 57.34
N SER A 146 -38.07 -4.10 58.48
CA SER A 146 -37.45 -2.76 58.56
C SER A 146 -35.99 -2.74 58.06
N VAL A 147 -35.52 -1.56 57.68
CA VAL A 147 -34.13 -1.35 57.24
C VAL A 147 -33.19 -1.61 58.41
N SER A 148 -32.26 -2.56 58.24
CA SER A 148 -31.24 -2.91 59.23
C SER A 148 -29.84 -2.68 58.70
N LEU A 149 -28.87 -2.46 59.59
CA LEU A 149 -27.44 -2.32 59.24
C LEU A 149 -26.95 -3.48 58.36
N ARG A 150 -27.45 -4.69 58.63
CA ARG A 150 -27.14 -5.89 57.84
C ARG A 150 -27.56 -5.73 56.36
N ARG A 151 -28.72 -5.14 56.08
CA ARG A 151 -29.16 -4.90 54.68
C ARG A 151 -28.30 -3.88 53.98
N VAL A 152 -27.94 -2.80 54.69
CA VAL A 152 -27.02 -1.78 54.15
C VAL A 152 -25.68 -2.41 53.79
N LEU A 153 -25.12 -3.25 54.67
CA LEU A 153 -23.88 -3.96 54.40
C LEU A 153 -23.99 -4.90 53.19
N TRP A 154 -25.05 -5.73 53.10
CA TRP A 154 -25.27 -6.60 51.95
C TRP A 154 -25.44 -5.83 50.64
N SER A 155 -26.14 -4.69 50.66
CA SER A 155 -26.27 -3.82 49.49
C SER A 155 -24.94 -3.23 49.06
N VAL A 156 -24.10 -2.78 50.00
CA VAL A 156 -22.76 -2.25 49.70
C VAL A 156 -21.86 -3.34 49.11
N PHE A 157 -21.84 -4.54 49.69
CA PHE A 157 -21.04 -5.65 49.16
C PHE A 157 -21.53 -6.12 47.78
N PHE A 158 -22.84 -6.19 47.56
CA PHE A 158 -23.41 -6.58 46.28
C PHE A 158 -23.10 -5.55 45.18
N LEU A 159 -23.28 -4.26 45.46
CA LEU A 159 -22.94 -3.18 44.53
C LEU A 159 -21.43 -3.11 44.26
N GLY A 160 -20.61 -3.29 45.29
CA GLY A 160 -19.15 -3.35 45.15
C GLY A 160 -18.69 -4.53 44.28
N SER A 161 -19.26 -5.72 44.50
CA SER A 161 -18.96 -6.90 43.69
C SER A 161 -19.43 -6.77 42.25
N LEU A 162 -20.62 -6.22 42.03
CA LEU A 162 -21.16 -5.95 40.69
C LEU A 162 -20.31 -4.90 39.95
N GLY A 163 -19.88 -3.84 40.63
CA GLY A 163 -19.00 -2.81 40.07
C GLY A 163 -17.65 -3.37 39.65
N LEU A 164 -17.02 -4.20 40.50
CA LEU A 164 -15.76 -4.86 40.18
C LEU A 164 -15.90 -5.81 38.98
N LEU A 165 -16.98 -6.60 38.93
CA LEU A 165 -17.26 -7.50 37.82
C LEU A 165 -17.40 -6.73 36.50
N LEU A 166 -18.17 -5.64 36.49
CA LEU A 166 -18.37 -4.82 35.29
C LEU A 166 -17.06 -4.21 34.80
N LEU A 167 -16.19 -3.74 35.70
CA LEU A 167 -14.88 -3.18 35.34
C LEU A 167 -13.99 -4.23 34.67
N VAL A 168 -13.85 -5.42 35.27
CA VAL A 168 -13.04 -6.50 34.70
C VAL A 168 -13.62 -6.99 33.36
N CYS A 169 -14.94 -7.12 33.25
CA CYS A 169 -15.59 -7.47 32.00
C CYS A 169 -15.33 -6.42 30.90
N ALA A 170 -15.42 -5.12 31.23
CA ALA A 170 -15.16 -4.05 30.29
C ALA A 170 -13.69 -4.07 29.80
N GLU A 171 -12.72 -4.27 30.69
CA GLU A 171 -11.31 -4.43 30.31
C GLU A 171 -11.08 -5.64 29.40
N ARG A 172 -11.69 -6.79 29.70
CA ARG A 172 -11.57 -7.99 28.87
C ARG A 172 -12.23 -7.82 27.51
N VAL A 173 -13.38 -7.17 27.43
CA VAL A 173 -14.04 -6.86 26.16
C VAL A 173 -13.22 -5.85 25.36
N ALA A 174 -12.70 -4.79 26.00
CA ALA A 174 -11.82 -3.83 25.35
C ALA A 174 -10.56 -4.52 24.79
N TYR A 175 -9.92 -5.38 25.58
CA TYR A 175 -8.76 -6.18 25.14
C TYR A 175 -9.12 -7.19 24.05
N PHE A 176 -10.30 -7.80 24.08
CA PHE A 176 -10.75 -8.66 22.99
C PHE A 176 -10.94 -7.87 21.68
N LEU A 177 -11.50 -6.66 21.78
CA LEU A 177 -11.72 -5.76 20.64
C LEU A 177 -10.44 -5.11 20.10
N THR A 178 -9.29 -5.23 20.79
CA THR A 178 -7.99 -4.88 20.20
C THR A 178 -7.42 -5.98 19.31
N TYR A 179 -8.09 -7.14 19.21
CA TYR A 179 -7.68 -8.30 18.40
C TYR A 179 -6.20 -8.69 18.58
N PRO A 180 -5.77 -9.02 19.82
CA PRO A 180 -4.39 -9.37 20.09
C PRO A 180 -4.04 -10.73 19.47
N HIS A 181 -2.87 -10.82 18.86
CA HIS A 181 -2.32 -12.05 18.30
C HIS A 181 -0.94 -12.32 18.91
N VAL A 182 -0.57 -13.59 18.99
CA VAL A 182 0.76 -14.04 19.42
C VAL A 182 1.35 -14.92 18.34
N THR A 183 2.63 -14.71 18.02
CA THR A 183 3.31 -15.50 17.00
C THR A 183 4.09 -16.63 17.67
N LYS A 184 3.88 -17.86 17.20
CA LYS A 184 4.70 -19.02 17.58
C LYS A 184 5.69 -19.30 16.46
N LEU A 185 6.97 -19.43 16.78
CA LEU A 185 8.01 -19.86 15.83
C LEU A 185 8.35 -21.33 16.11
N ASP A 186 8.24 -22.16 15.08
CA ASP A 186 8.68 -23.55 15.08
C ASP A 186 9.66 -23.76 13.91
N GLU A 187 10.71 -24.54 14.12
CA GLU A 187 11.66 -24.93 13.06
C GLU A 187 11.35 -26.38 12.65
N VAL A 188 11.04 -26.60 11.37
CA VAL A 188 10.70 -27.91 10.82
C VAL A 188 11.70 -28.27 9.74
N ALA A 189 12.45 -29.35 9.94
CA ALA A 189 13.37 -29.87 8.93
C ALA A 189 12.59 -30.66 7.87
N VAL A 190 12.73 -30.29 6.60
CA VAL A 190 12.08 -30.94 5.45
C VAL A 190 13.15 -31.47 4.50
N PRO A 191 13.05 -32.71 3.99
CA PRO A 191 14.09 -33.31 3.15
C PRO A 191 14.25 -32.66 1.77
N ASN A 192 13.19 -32.05 1.24
CA ASN A 192 13.20 -31.34 -0.03
C ASN A 192 12.58 -29.95 0.16
N LEU A 193 13.29 -28.93 -0.30
CA LEU A 193 12.82 -27.56 -0.34
C LEU A 193 12.77 -27.09 -1.80
N THR A 194 11.79 -26.27 -2.11
CA THR A 194 11.73 -25.55 -3.39
C THR A 194 12.89 -24.56 -3.43
N PHE A 195 13.71 -24.61 -4.48
CA PHE A 195 14.77 -23.63 -4.66
C PHE A 195 14.13 -22.27 -4.99
N PRO A 196 14.49 -21.19 -4.27
CA PRO A 196 13.87 -19.89 -4.47
C PRO A 196 14.27 -19.29 -5.83
N ALA A 197 13.45 -18.38 -6.33
CA ALA A 197 13.84 -17.55 -7.47
C ALA A 197 15.01 -16.65 -7.07
N ILE A 198 16.06 -16.62 -7.90
CA ILE A 198 17.20 -15.72 -7.71
C ILE A 198 17.12 -14.62 -8.76
N THR A 199 16.86 -13.40 -8.32
CA THR A 199 16.87 -12.21 -9.17
C THR A 199 18.23 -11.54 -9.08
N ILE A 200 18.94 -11.47 -10.21
CA ILE A 200 20.23 -10.80 -10.31
C ILE A 200 20.11 -9.66 -11.31
N CYS A 201 20.42 -8.45 -10.86
CA CYS A 201 20.49 -7.27 -11.71
C CYS A 201 21.90 -6.69 -11.64
N ASN A 202 22.42 -6.26 -12.79
CA ASN A 202 23.63 -5.45 -12.79
C ASN A 202 23.30 -4.09 -12.15
N LEU A 203 24.20 -3.58 -11.31
CA LEU A 203 24.05 -2.24 -10.71
C LEU A 203 24.15 -1.14 -11.77
N ASN A 204 24.84 -1.40 -12.86
CA ASN A 204 24.80 -0.53 -14.02
C ASN A 204 23.48 -0.76 -14.77
N GLU A 205 22.65 0.27 -14.83
CA GLU A 205 21.34 0.20 -15.47
C GLU A 205 21.46 0.00 -16.99
N PHE A 206 22.49 0.60 -17.61
CA PHE A 206 22.62 0.65 -19.07
C PHE A 206 24.06 0.45 -19.54
N ARG A 207 24.19 -0.23 -20.69
CA ARG A 207 25.44 -0.35 -21.44
C ARG A 207 25.69 0.92 -22.23
N PHE A 208 26.69 1.70 -21.82
CA PHE A 208 27.07 2.96 -22.46
C PHE A 208 27.32 2.85 -23.99
N SER A 209 27.87 1.71 -24.43
CA SER A 209 28.12 1.42 -25.84
C SER A 209 26.83 1.35 -26.69
N LYS A 210 25.70 0.96 -26.09
CA LYS A 210 24.41 0.79 -26.77
C LYS A 210 23.56 2.06 -26.79
N ILE A 211 23.89 3.07 -25.99
CA ILE A 211 23.19 4.36 -25.95
C ILE A 211 23.45 5.11 -27.27
N THR A 212 22.40 5.57 -27.93
CA THR A 212 22.49 6.32 -29.19
C THR A 212 22.35 7.83 -28.96
N ARG A 213 22.64 8.65 -29.98
CA ARG A 213 22.38 10.10 -29.96
C ARG A 213 20.89 10.41 -29.74
N ASN A 214 19.98 9.59 -30.26
CA ASN A 214 18.55 9.77 -30.04
C ASN A 214 18.18 9.51 -28.57
N ASP A 215 18.76 8.48 -27.96
CA ASP A 215 18.54 8.20 -26.54
C ASP A 215 19.08 9.33 -25.66
N MET A 216 20.29 9.83 -25.95
CA MET A 216 20.87 10.99 -25.26
C MET A 216 19.99 12.24 -25.35
N TYR A 217 19.30 12.45 -26.47
CA TYR A 217 18.39 13.57 -26.64
C TYR A 217 17.13 13.45 -25.75
N HIS A 218 16.57 12.25 -25.59
CA HIS A 218 15.31 12.05 -24.86
C HIS A 218 15.50 11.78 -23.36
N VAL A 219 16.53 11.03 -22.98
CA VAL A 219 16.75 10.59 -21.59
C VAL A 219 18.11 10.99 -21.03
N GLY A 220 18.91 11.80 -21.75
CA GLY A 220 20.24 12.20 -21.27
C GLY A 220 20.23 12.93 -19.93
N GLU A 221 19.22 13.78 -19.67
CA GLU A 221 19.01 14.45 -18.38
C GLU A 221 18.61 13.45 -17.28
N LEU A 222 17.70 12.52 -17.59
CA LEU A 222 17.26 11.46 -16.66
C LEU A 222 18.42 10.56 -16.22
N LEU A 223 19.36 10.28 -17.13
CA LEU A 223 20.55 9.48 -16.86
C LEU A 223 21.67 10.28 -16.16
N ALA A 224 21.42 11.56 -15.82
CA ALA A 224 22.42 12.50 -15.30
C ALA A 224 23.67 12.66 -16.19
N LEU A 225 23.57 12.31 -17.48
CA LEU A 225 24.66 12.47 -18.46
C LEU A 225 24.66 13.88 -19.08
N LEU A 226 23.48 14.49 -19.18
CA LEU A 226 23.28 15.86 -19.64
C LEU A 226 22.61 16.73 -18.56
N ASN A 227 22.76 18.04 -18.68
CA ASN A 227 22.02 19.03 -17.90
C ASN A 227 20.75 19.50 -18.63
N ASP A 228 20.02 20.43 -18.02
CA ASP A 228 18.84 21.12 -18.55
C ASP A 228 19.08 21.88 -19.87
N ARG A 229 20.35 22.12 -20.21
CA ARG A 229 20.80 22.80 -21.44
C ARG A 229 21.30 21.85 -22.52
N TYR A 230 21.15 20.53 -22.34
CA TYR A 230 21.66 19.50 -23.24
C TYR A 230 23.20 19.49 -23.39
N GLU A 231 23.90 19.97 -22.36
CA GLU A 231 25.36 19.93 -22.26
C GLU A 231 25.80 18.78 -21.34
N ILE A 232 27.02 18.27 -21.53
CA ILE A 232 27.54 17.15 -20.73
C ILE A 232 27.72 17.55 -19.27
N SER A 233 27.12 16.78 -18.37
CA SER A 233 27.26 16.91 -16.93
C SER A 233 28.66 16.49 -16.48
N ASN A 234 29.30 17.30 -15.63
CA ASN A 234 30.58 16.99 -14.96
C ASN A 234 31.67 16.41 -15.89
N PRO A 235 32.08 17.10 -16.98
CA PRO A 235 33.02 16.56 -17.96
C PRO A 235 34.42 16.27 -17.38
N GLN A 236 34.75 16.85 -16.22
CA GLN A 236 36.04 16.68 -15.54
C GLN A 236 36.19 15.28 -14.89
N LEU A 237 35.08 14.58 -14.65
CA LEU A 237 35.07 13.26 -14.01
C LEU A 237 35.17 12.11 -15.03
N ALA A 238 35.05 12.41 -16.33
CA ALA A 238 35.08 11.42 -17.39
C ALA A 238 36.51 11.22 -17.91
N GLU A 239 36.89 9.95 -18.14
CA GLU A 239 38.11 9.63 -18.87
C GLU A 239 38.08 10.25 -20.28
N PRO A 240 39.24 10.65 -20.84
CA PRO A 240 39.29 11.38 -22.12
C PRO A 240 38.57 10.67 -23.28
N ASP A 241 38.68 9.35 -23.34
CA ASP A 241 38.11 8.52 -24.40
C ASP A 241 36.58 8.44 -24.28
N VAL A 242 36.07 8.30 -23.05
CA VAL A 242 34.64 8.30 -22.76
C VAL A 242 34.04 9.68 -23.01
N LEU A 243 34.75 10.74 -22.63
CA LEU A 243 34.34 12.12 -22.88
C LEU A 243 34.26 12.42 -24.38
N ALA A 244 35.19 11.91 -25.19
CA ALA A 244 35.14 12.04 -26.65
C ALA A 244 33.89 11.35 -27.24
N ALA A 245 33.58 10.13 -26.77
CA ALA A 245 32.36 9.42 -27.17
C ALA A 245 31.08 10.15 -26.73
N LEU A 246 31.06 10.72 -25.52
CA LEU A 246 29.96 11.54 -25.03
C LEU A 246 29.76 12.79 -25.89
N ARG A 247 30.83 13.48 -26.27
CA ARG A 247 30.76 14.68 -27.12
C ARG A 247 30.19 14.39 -28.50
N ASP A 248 30.53 13.26 -29.11
CA ASP A 248 29.94 12.85 -30.38
C ASP A 248 28.44 12.53 -30.23
N LYS A 249 28.06 11.82 -29.16
CA LYS A 249 26.66 11.46 -28.88
C LYS A 249 25.81 12.64 -28.45
N ALA A 250 26.38 13.66 -27.81
CA ALA A 250 25.71 14.87 -27.35
C ALA A 250 25.74 16.03 -28.37
N ASN A 251 26.25 15.79 -29.59
CA ASN A 251 26.22 16.80 -30.64
C ASN A 251 24.84 16.84 -31.33
N PHE A 252 23.99 17.77 -30.89
CA PHE A 252 22.63 17.94 -31.41
C PHE A 252 22.52 18.99 -32.54
N LYS A 253 23.65 19.48 -33.08
CA LYS A 253 23.62 20.43 -34.21
C LYS A 253 22.98 19.76 -35.43
N ASN A 254 21.89 20.33 -35.94
CA ASN A 254 21.09 19.79 -37.05
C ASN A 254 20.54 18.38 -36.78
N PHE A 255 20.36 17.99 -35.51
CA PHE A 255 19.81 16.70 -35.16
C PHE A 255 18.28 16.71 -35.27
N LYS A 256 17.72 15.75 -36.01
CA LYS A 256 16.27 15.52 -36.06
C LYS A 256 15.92 14.33 -35.17
N ALA A 257 15.26 14.61 -34.05
CA ALA A 257 14.83 13.59 -33.11
C ALA A 257 13.88 12.58 -33.78
N LYS A 258 14.07 11.30 -33.44
CA LYS A 258 13.19 10.19 -33.83
C LYS A 258 12.25 9.85 -32.66
N PRO A 259 11.11 9.19 -32.92
CA PRO A 259 10.26 8.66 -31.86
C PRO A 259 11.05 7.82 -30.85
N PHE A 260 10.69 7.91 -29.58
CA PHE A 260 11.37 7.25 -28.48
C PHE A 260 10.38 6.43 -27.67
N SER A 261 10.81 5.24 -27.23
CA SER A 261 10.06 4.37 -26.34
C SER A 261 10.98 3.89 -25.22
N MET A 262 10.56 4.12 -23.98
CA MET A 262 11.37 3.72 -22.82
C MET A 262 11.52 2.19 -22.74
N ALA A 263 10.49 1.43 -23.14
CA ALA A 263 10.56 -0.02 -23.18
C ALA A 263 11.59 -0.55 -24.20
N GLU A 264 11.64 0.07 -25.39
CA GLU A 264 12.67 -0.26 -26.40
C GLU A 264 14.06 0.10 -25.90
N PHE A 265 14.20 1.26 -25.27
CA PHE A 265 15.46 1.73 -24.70
C PHE A 265 15.98 0.73 -23.67
N TYR A 266 15.21 0.38 -22.63
CA TYR A 266 15.64 -0.60 -21.61
C TYR A 266 15.99 -1.96 -22.22
N ASN A 267 15.20 -2.47 -23.17
CA ASN A 267 15.46 -3.78 -23.77
C ASN A 267 16.76 -3.80 -24.59
N ARG A 268 17.07 -2.71 -25.28
CA ARG A 268 18.30 -2.60 -26.10
C ARG A 268 19.54 -2.26 -25.28
N THR A 269 19.43 -1.33 -24.34
CA THR A 269 20.59 -0.79 -23.59
C THR A 269 20.86 -1.55 -22.30
N GLY A 270 19.86 -2.23 -21.72
CA GLY A 270 20.03 -3.09 -20.56
C GLY A 270 21.05 -4.20 -20.80
N HIS A 271 21.57 -4.77 -19.72
CA HIS A 271 22.54 -5.85 -19.79
C HIS A 271 21.88 -7.17 -20.21
N ASP A 272 22.45 -7.83 -21.21
CA ASP A 272 22.01 -9.16 -21.62
C ASP A 272 22.63 -10.20 -20.67
N LEU A 273 21.79 -11.08 -20.13
CA LEU A 273 22.24 -12.14 -19.24
C LEU A 273 23.13 -13.15 -19.97
N ALA A 274 22.91 -13.37 -21.27
CA ALA A 274 23.75 -14.26 -22.07
C ALA A 274 25.20 -13.77 -22.16
N ASP A 275 25.41 -12.45 -22.13
CA ASP A 275 26.75 -11.84 -22.13
C ASP A 275 27.41 -11.88 -20.73
N MET A 276 26.61 -11.85 -19.67
CA MET A 276 27.10 -11.81 -18.28
C MET A 276 27.31 -13.19 -17.66
N LEU A 277 26.49 -14.18 -18.03
CA LEU A 277 26.47 -15.50 -17.42
C LEU A 277 27.52 -16.42 -18.06
N LEU A 278 28.73 -16.42 -17.51
CA LEU A 278 29.84 -17.24 -18.03
C LEU A 278 29.64 -18.74 -17.78
N GLN A 279 29.11 -19.12 -16.62
CA GLN A 279 28.84 -20.50 -16.24
C GLN A 279 27.66 -20.56 -15.26
N CYS A 280 26.82 -21.57 -15.42
CA CYS A 280 25.70 -21.82 -14.51
C CYS A 280 25.60 -23.33 -14.25
N SER A 281 25.53 -23.73 -12.98
CA SER A 281 25.30 -25.11 -12.57
C SER A 281 24.38 -25.15 -11.35
N PHE A 282 23.34 -26.00 -11.42
CA PHE A 282 22.44 -26.26 -10.30
C PHE A 282 22.37 -27.77 -10.04
N ARG A 283 22.72 -28.19 -8.82
CA ARG A 283 22.80 -29.61 -8.42
C ARG A 283 23.63 -30.48 -9.38
N GLY A 284 24.70 -29.91 -9.94
CA GLY A 284 25.59 -30.59 -10.89
C GLY A 284 25.10 -30.63 -12.34
N ALA A 285 23.91 -30.11 -12.64
CA ALA A 285 23.43 -29.95 -14.01
C ALA A 285 23.72 -28.53 -14.52
N ASN A 286 24.20 -28.40 -15.76
CA ASN A 286 24.43 -27.09 -16.38
C ASN A 286 23.10 -26.39 -16.68
N CYS A 287 23.04 -25.09 -16.41
CA CYS A 287 21.90 -24.24 -16.77
C CYS A 287 22.25 -23.33 -17.95
N THR A 288 21.26 -23.04 -18.79
CA THR A 288 21.39 -22.17 -19.97
C THR A 288 20.65 -20.85 -19.75
N ALA A 289 21.16 -19.76 -20.32
CA ALA A 289 20.54 -18.43 -20.26
C ALA A 289 19.04 -18.37 -20.62
N PRO A 290 18.47 -19.17 -21.55
CA PRO A 290 17.03 -19.17 -21.84
C PRO A 290 16.13 -19.68 -20.69
N GLY A 291 16.71 -20.32 -19.66
CA GLY A 291 16.00 -20.68 -18.44
C GLY A 291 15.81 -19.51 -17.47
N ALA A 292 16.48 -18.39 -17.73
CA ALA A 292 16.22 -17.10 -17.11
C ALA A 292 15.36 -16.29 -18.09
N GLN A 293 14.05 -16.33 -17.89
CA GLN A 293 13.17 -15.45 -18.62
C GLN A 293 13.58 -14.00 -18.30
N PRO A 294 13.81 -13.12 -19.29
CA PRO A 294 13.77 -11.68 -19.01
C PRO A 294 12.40 -11.45 -18.37
N ALA A 295 12.36 -10.79 -17.21
CA ALA A 295 11.10 -10.54 -16.52
C ALA A 295 10.11 -9.96 -17.52
N SER A 296 9.13 -10.78 -17.93
CA SER A 296 8.14 -10.37 -18.91
C SER A 296 7.37 -9.23 -18.29
N ARG A 297 7.57 -8.02 -18.82
CA ARG A 297 6.75 -6.86 -18.51
C ARG A 297 5.41 -6.99 -19.23
N ASP A 298 4.66 -8.02 -18.87
CA ASP A 298 3.19 -7.98 -18.86
C ASP A 298 2.80 -7.83 -17.39
N ALA A 299 3.18 -6.68 -16.83
CA ALA A 299 2.98 -6.24 -15.46
C ALA A 299 2.86 -4.72 -15.46
#